data_AF-A0A7V9R4G1-F1
#
_entry.id   AF-A0A7V9R4G1-F1
#
_cell.length_a   1.000
_cell.length_b   1.000
_cell.length_c   1.000
_cell.angle_alpha   90.00
_cell.angle_beta   90.00
_cell.angle_gamma   90.00
#
_symmetry.space_group_name_H-M   'P 1'
#
loop_
_entity.id
_entity.type
_entity.pdbx_description
1 polymer ?
#
loop_
_entity_poly.entity_id
_entity_poly.type
_entity_poly.pdbx_seq_one_letter_code
_entity_poly.pdbx_strand_id
1 'polypeptide(L)'
;MSKTKPSSTNGNGAAVRIEMKLPTKDTPGYLRRQREALALSQQMQDPTARGTETIDVIVNFILPFVVVPTDRDSAREALFDMTETQFVQALDKITGKESASPLAQKSAS
;
A
#
# COMPACT_ATOMS: atom_id res chain seq x y z
N MET A 1 -14.73 6.95 -34.97
CA MET A 1 -14.47 8.15 -34.15
C MET A 1 -15.59 8.31 -33.15
N SER A 2 -15.25 8.46 -31.85
CA SER A 2 -16.10 8.94 -30.75
C SER A 2 -17.28 8.06 -30.30
N LYS A 3 -17.65 7.88 -29.03
CA LYS A 3 -17.13 8.26 -27.70
C LYS A 3 -18.02 7.50 -26.68
N THR A 4 -17.40 6.93 -25.65
CA THR A 4 -17.84 6.80 -24.24
C THR A 4 -19.28 6.37 -23.88
N LYS A 5 -19.36 5.32 -23.06
CA LYS A 5 -20.14 5.35 -21.81
C LYS A 5 -19.48 4.43 -20.77
N PRO A 6 -18.84 4.95 -19.69
CA PRO A 6 -18.51 4.11 -18.55
C PRO A 6 -19.78 3.81 -17.77
N SER A 7 -20.02 2.52 -17.54
CA SER A 7 -21.07 2.01 -16.67
C SER A 7 -20.73 2.37 -15.22
N SER A 8 -21.40 3.39 -14.69
CA SER A 8 -21.56 3.59 -13.24
C SER A 8 -22.62 2.64 -12.70
N THR A 9 -22.48 2.23 -11.42
CA THR A 9 -23.39 1.53 -10.47
C THR A 9 -22.57 0.39 -9.81
N ASN A 10 -22.35 0.22 -8.49
CA ASN A 10 -23.12 0.58 -7.29
C ASN A 10 -22.32 0.34 -5.97
N GLY A 11 -22.76 0.98 -4.86
CA GLY A 11 -22.69 0.46 -3.46
C GLY A 11 -21.56 1.01 -2.57
N ASN A 12 -21.75 2.06 -1.74
CA ASN A 12 -22.48 2.21 -0.46
C ASN A 12 -21.64 1.82 0.79
N GLY A 13 -21.56 2.76 1.73
CA GLY A 13 -20.45 2.98 2.66
C GLY A 13 -19.62 4.14 2.10
N ALA A 14 -19.60 5.31 2.75
CA ALA A 14 -18.89 6.49 2.24
C ALA A 14 -17.37 6.25 2.32
N ALA A 15 -16.85 5.39 1.44
CA ALA A 15 -15.44 5.13 1.31
C ALA A 15 -14.79 6.45 0.93
N VAL A 16 -14.05 7.03 1.88
CA VAL A 16 -13.21 8.18 1.62
C VAL A 16 -12.37 7.83 0.40
N ARG A 17 -12.47 8.65 -0.65
CA ARG A 17 -11.71 8.42 -1.87
C ARG A 17 -10.23 8.51 -1.54
N ILE A 18 -9.55 7.36 -1.58
CA ILE A 18 -8.11 7.31 -1.38
C ILE A 18 -7.42 7.34 -2.74
N GLU A 19 -6.58 8.35 -2.92
CA GLU A 19 -5.64 8.37 -4.04
C GLU A 19 -4.24 8.21 -3.50
N MET A 20 -3.47 7.32 -4.12
CA MET A 20 -2.08 7.09 -3.75
C MET A 20 -1.16 7.40 -4.92
N LYS A 21 -0.07 8.11 -4.65
CA LYS A 21 1.04 8.27 -5.58
C LYS A 21 2.08 7.21 -5.27
N LEU A 22 1.89 6.05 -5.88
CA LEU A 22 2.73 4.89 -5.64
C LEU A 22 4.06 5.03 -6.39
N PRO A 23 5.19 4.94 -5.67
CA PRO A 23 6.51 5.15 -6.27
C PRO A 23 7.00 3.90 -7.03
N THR A 24 7.69 4.11 -8.15
CA THR A 24 8.27 3.02 -8.96
C THR A 24 9.71 2.68 -8.52
N LYS A 25 10.31 1.66 -9.15
CA LYS A 25 11.74 1.34 -9.01
C LYS A 25 12.66 2.49 -9.43
N ASP A 26 12.19 3.37 -10.32
CA ASP A 26 12.93 4.50 -10.85
C ASP A 26 12.79 5.77 -9.98
N THR A 27 11.94 5.71 -8.94
CA THR A 27 11.75 6.84 -8.01
C THR A 27 12.84 6.83 -6.93
N PRO A 28 13.55 7.96 -6.68
CA PRO A 28 14.56 8.06 -5.64
C PRO A 28 14.07 7.53 -4.27
N GLY A 29 14.98 6.91 -3.50
CA GLY A 29 14.64 6.28 -2.23
C GLY A 29 14.06 4.87 -2.34
N TYR A 30 14.17 4.22 -3.51
CA TYR A 30 13.78 2.82 -3.71
C TYR A 30 14.34 1.86 -2.64
N LEU A 31 15.65 1.89 -2.41
CA LEU A 31 16.28 1.01 -1.40
C LEU A 31 15.83 1.30 0.04
N ARG A 32 15.47 2.56 0.34
CA ARG A 32 14.92 2.93 1.66
C ARG A 32 13.56 2.27 1.87
N ARG A 33 12.67 2.37 0.88
CA ARG A 33 11.36 1.70 0.88
C ARG A 33 11.51 0.19 0.97
N GLN A 34 12.47 -0.41 0.27
CA GLN A 34 12.74 -1.85 0.36
C GLN A 34 13.25 -2.27 1.74
N ARG A 35 14.13 -1.49 2.37
CA ARG A 35 14.58 -1.76 3.74
C ARG A 35 13.42 -1.73 4.72
N GLU A 36 12.55 -0.71 4.62
CA GLU A 36 11.38 -0.56 5.48
C GLU A 36 10.36 -1.67 5.24
N ALA A 37 10.13 -2.06 3.98
CA ALA A 37 9.31 -3.21 3.61
C ALA A 37 9.82 -4.53 4.21
N LEU A 38 11.14 -4.75 4.19
CA LEU A 38 11.76 -5.93 4.79
C LEU A 38 11.61 -5.93 6.32
N ALA A 39 11.86 -4.80 6.96
CA ALA A 39 11.66 -4.66 8.41
C ALA A 39 10.20 -4.94 8.79
N LEU A 40 9.26 -4.39 8.03
CA LEU A 40 7.83 -4.63 8.20
C LEU A 40 7.47 -6.12 8.02
N SER A 41 8.00 -6.76 6.98
CA SER A 41 7.78 -8.19 6.74
C SER A 41 8.34 -9.07 7.86
N GLN A 42 9.50 -8.70 8.43
CA GLN A 42 10.09 -9.41 9.56
C GLN A 42 9.23 -9.26 10.81
N GLN A 43 8.74 -8.04 11.08
CA GLN A 43 7.85 -7.77 12.21
C GLN A 43 6.51 -8.53 12.06
N MET A 44 5.94 -8.59 10.85
CA MET A 44 4.72 -9.36 10.59
C MET A 44 4.91 -10.89 10.75
N GLN A 45 6.14 -11.39 10.59
CA GLN A 45 6.47 -12.80 10.79
C GLN A 45 6.72 -13.15 12.27
N ASP A 46 6.93 -12.14 13.12
CA ASP A 46 7.09 -12.35 14.55
C ASP A 46 5.73 -12.79 15.17
N PRO A 47 5.65 -14.01 15.75
CA PRO A 47 4.42 -14.51 16.35
C PRO A 47 3.94 -13.70 17.56
N THR A 48 4.82 -12.88 18.15
CA THR A 48 4.50 -12.00 19.29
C THR A 48 3.98 -10.63 18.86
N ALA A 49 4.27 -10.20 17.62
CA ALA A 49 3.83 -8.93 17.05
C ALA A 49 2.45 -9.04 16.38
N ARG A 50 1.52 -9.78 16.99
CA ARG A 50 0.14 -9.92 16.51
C ARG A 50 -0.78 -9.07 17.37
N GLY A 51 -1.12 -7.89 16.89
CA GLY A 51 -1.99 -6.95 17.60
C GLY A 51 -2.26 -5.69 16.79
N THR A 52 -3.06 -4.79 17.37
CA THR A 52 -3.42 -3.49 16.77
C THR A 52 -2.19 -2.65 16.40
N GLU A 53 -1.12 -2.74 17.18
CA GLU A 53 0.15 -2.04 16.93
C GLU A 53 0.75 -2.37 15.56
N THR A 54 0.62 -3.62 15.10
CA THR A 54 1.11 -4.02 13.76
C THR A 54 0.29 -3.37 12.67
N ILE A 55 -1.02 -3.22 12.85
CA ILE A 55 -1.88 -2.50 11.90
C ILE A 55 -1.47 -1.02 11.85
N ASP A 56 -1.23 -0.39 13.01
CA ASP A 56 -0.79 1.01 13.09
C ASP A 56 0.55 1.22 12.37
N VAL A 57 1.50 0.30 12.53
CA VAL A 57 2.80 0.37 11.85
C VAL A 57 2.64 0.29 10.33
N ILE A 58 1.80 -0.62 9.83
CA ILE A 58 1.57 -0.76 8.39
C ILE A 58 0.84 0.48 7.85
N VAL A 59 -0.17 0.98 8.54
CA VAL A 59 -0.89 2.21 8.16
C VAL A 59 0.07 3.39 8.08
N ASN A 60 0.95 3.55 9.08
CA ASN A 60 1.96 4.60 9.08
C ASN A 60 3.00 4.43 7.95
N PHE A 61 3.28 3.20 7.52
CA PHE A 61 4.13 2.93 6.36
C PHE A 61 3.46 3.34 5.03
N ILE A 62 2.15 3.13 4.90
CA ILE A 62 1.39 3.44 3.67
C ILE A 62 1.04 4.94 3.58
N LEU A 63 0.78 5.59 4.71
CA LEU A 63 0.32 6.97 4.82
C LEU A 63 1.10 8.00 3.98
N PRO A 64 2.44 7.97 3.88
CA PRO A 64 3.20 8.91 3.06
C PRO A 64 2.90 8.86 1.56
N PHE A 65 2.28 7.77 1.09
CA PHE A 65 1.93 7.58 -0.32
C PHE A 65 0.51 8.05 -0.65
N VAL A 66 -0.30 8.38 0.36
CA VAL A 66 -1.64 8.92 0.19
C VAL A 66 -1.56 10.39 -0.20
N VAL A 67 -2.18 10.76 -1.32
CA VAL A 67 -2.28 12.14 -1.82
C VAL A 67 -3.68 12.72 -1.67
N VAL A 68 -4.70 11.86 -1.55
CA VAL A 68 -6.07 12.24 -1.18
C VAL A 68 -6.58 11.23 -0.16
N PRO A 69 -7.14 11.67 0.97
CA PRO A 69 -7.28 13.08 1.40
C PRO A 69 -5.92 13.72 1.74
N THR A 70 -5.84 15.05 1.61
CA THR A 70 -4.60 15.81 1.88
C THR A 70 -4.34 16.00 3.38
N ASP A 71 -5.40 15.95 4.18
CA ASP A 71 -5.30 15.95 5.64
C ASP A 71 -4.78 14.60 6.14
N ARG A 72 -3.78 14.65 7.02
CA ARG A 72 -3.03 13.45 7.42
C ARG A 72 -3.84 12.53 8.33
N ASP A 73 -4.69 13.09 9.17
CA ASP A 73 -5.54 12.30 10.07
C ASP A 73 -6.68 11.66 9.27
N SER A 74 -7.31 12.41 8.38
CA SER A 74 -8.30 11.88 7.43
C SER A 74 -7.72 10.77 6.54
N ALA A 75 -6.46 10.90 6.12
CA ALA A 75 -5.79 9.88 5.30
C ALA A 75 -5.51 8.61 6.12
N ARG A 76 -5.20 8.75 7.40
CA ARG A 76 -5.02 7.63 8.32
C ARG A 76 -6.34 6.89 8.55
N GLU A 77 -7.41 7.59 8.86
CA GLU A 77 -8.74 6.98 9.04
C GLU A 77 -9.20 6.27 7.76
N ALA A 78 -9.00 6.90 6.60
CA ALA A 78 -9.33 6.28 5.33
C ALA A 78 -8.55 4.97 5.09
N LEU A 79 -7.28 4.88 5.52
CA LEU A 79 -6.50 3.64 5.45
C LEU A 79 -7.05 2.54 6.37
N PHE A 80 -7.59 2.90 7.54
CA PHE A 80 -8.28 1.95 8.42
C PHE A 80 -9.63 1.48 7.86
N ASP A 81 -10.29 2.33 7.07
CA ASP A 81 -11.55 2.00 6.38
C ASP A 81 -11.35 1.17 5.10
N MET A 82 -10.11 0.91 4.67
CA MET A 82 -9.85 0.06 3.51
C MET A 82 -10.32 -1.37 3.75
N THR A 83 -10.81 -2.01 2.68
CA THR A 83 -10.98 -3.46 2.72
C THR A 83 -9.62 -4.15 2.77
N GLU A 84 -9.56 -5.37 3.32
CA GLU A 84 -8.34 -6.18 3.36
C GLU A 84 -7.68 -6.30 1.98
N THR A 85 -8.48 -6.51 0.93
CA THR A 85 -7.96 -6.59 -0.45
C THR A 85 -7.32 -5.28 -0.91
N GLN A 86 -7.93 -4.13 -0.63
CA GLN A 86 -7.38 -2.82 -1.00
C GLN A 86 -6.06 -2.55 -0.26
N PHE A 87 -6.04 -2.88 1.03
CA PHE A 87 -4.89 -2.72 1.89
C PHE A 87 -3.69 -3.57 1.43
N VAL A 88 -3.91 -4.86 1.15
CA VAL A 88 -2.87 -5.76 0.63
C VAL A 88 -2.33 -5.27 -0.71
N GLN A 89 -3.20 -4.84 -1.63
CA GLN A 89 -2.77 -4.30 -2.92
C GLN A 89 -1.94 -3.02 -2.79
N ALA A 90 -2.27 -2.14 -1.85
CA ALA A 90 -1.48 -0.94 -1.57
C ALA A 90 -0.07 -1.30 -1.10
N LEU A 91 0.00 -2.23 -0.14
CA LEU A 91 1.26 -2.71 0.42
C LEU A 91 2.14 -3.38 -0.65
N ASP A 92 1.57 -4.25 -1.47
CA ASP A 92 2.33 -4.95 -2.53
C ASP A 92 2.92 -3.98 -3.57
N LYS A 93 2.21 -2.90 -3.89
CA LYS A 93 2.71 -1.87 -4.81
C LYS A 93 3.83 -1.04 -4.22
N ILE A 94 3.72 -0.65 -2.95
CA ILE A 94 4.74 0.16 -2.26
C ILE A 94 6.03 -0.63 -2.05
N THR A 95 5.89 -1.90 -1.70
CA THR A 95 6.99 -2.85 -1.48
C THR A 95 7.56 -3.43 -2.79
N GLY A 96 6.99 -3.04 -3.94
CA GLY A 96 7.44 -3.49 -5.25
C GLY A 96 7.23 -4.98 -5.52
N LYS A 97 6.33 -5.66 -4.78
CA LYS A 97 5.96 -7.07 -5.01
C LYS A 97 5.22 -7.28 -6.32
N GLU A 98 4.54 -6.26 -6.84
CA GLU A 98 3.86 -6.32 -8.17
C GLU A 98 4.83 -6.24 -9.36
N SER A 99 6.10 -5.87 -9.13
CA SER A 99 7.11 -5.78 -10.18
C SER A 99 8.38 -6.46 -9.71
N ALA A 100 8.58 -7.71 -10.13
CA ALA A 100 9.78 -8.53 -9.88
C ALA A 100 11.06 -7.67 -9.84
N SER A 101 11.62 -7.47 -8.65
CA SER A 101 12.84 -6.69 -8.44
C SER A 101 13.48 -7.05 -7.09
N PRO A 102 14.78 -6.77 -6.85
CA PRO A 102 15.90 -7.71 -6.96
C PRO A 102 16.15 -8.62 -5.74
N LEU A 103 15.12 -8.91 -4.93
CA LEU A 103 15.10 -10.12 -4.08
C LEU A 103 14.30 -11.26 -4.71
N ALA A 104 13.93 -11.12 -5.98
CA ALA A 104 13.50 -12.22 -6.83
C ALA A 104 14.64 -13.25 -6.96
N GLN A 105 14.93 -14.01 -5.90
CA GLN A 105 15.93 -15.06 -5.93
C GLN A 105 15.48 -16.14 -6.92
N LYS A 106 16.15 -16.18 -8.08
CA LYS A 106 16.92 -17.35 -8.47
C LYS A 106 18.00 -16.98 -9.49
N SER A 107 19.20 -16.76 -8.97
CA SER A 107 20.40 -17.34 -9.57
C SER A 107 20.37 -18.85 -9.26
N ALA A 108 20.74 -19.71 -10.21
CA ALA A 108 20.72 -21.20 -10.22
C ALA A 108 19.35 -21.81 -10.58
N SER A 109 19.15 -22.57 -11.66
CA SER A 109 20.02 -23.52 -12.36
C SER A 109 19.62 -23.56 -13.83
#